data_AF-A0A534II85-F1
#
_entry.id   AF-A0A534II85-F1
#
_cell.length_a   1.000
_cell.length_b   1.000
_cell.length_c   1.000
_cell.angle_alpha   90.00
_cell.angle_beta   90.00
_cell.angle_gamma   90.00
#
_symmetry.space_group_name_H-M   'P 1'
#
loop_
_entity.id
_entity.type
_entity.pdbx_description
1 polymer ?
#
loop_
_entity_poly.entity_id
_entity_poly.type
_entity_poly.pdbx_seq_one_letter_code
_entity_poly.pdbx_strand_id
1 'polypeptide(L)'
;MVLELVAFPLVLFLPGYTLINLLFPRKGELDREYDALYRITLGIVMSIVVLVFLGFFLNALGIDASTGLGYFTARDLWVALSALTVTFFVVGWWRGAYPILARVHPALRRPMPREAASILGDLDVDRVTLGKFQDLATAREKLRREVRDADRRVTLHTGSMRKHYEEKRTEAQEKLQRVDAAIQKLEESRAEELY
;
A
#
# COMPACT_ATOMS: atom_id res chain seq x y z
N MET A 1 -6.41 23.70 29.63
CA MET A 1 -5.32 22.79 29.24
C MET A 1 -5.78 21.55 28.48
N VAL A 2 -6.48 20.57 29.07
CA VAL A 2 -6.81 19.32 28.35
C VAL A 2 -7.70 19.54 27.12
N LEU A 3 -8.68 20.45 27.20
CA LEU A 3 -9.56 20.77 26.08
C LEU A 3 -8.79 21.38 24.89
N GLU A 4 -7.79 22.23 25.15
CA GLU A 4 -7.01 22.92 24.12
C GLU A 4 -6.06 21.94 23.40
N LEU A 5 -5.51 20.97 24.13
CA LEU A 5 -4.68 19.91 23.56
C LEU A 5 -5.45 19.02 22.58
N VAL A 6 -6.75 18.84 22.79
CA VAL A 6 -7.64 18.09 21.87
C VAL A 6 -8.19 18.99 20.78
N ALA A 7 -8.47 20.26 21.09
CA ALA A 7 -8.96 21.25 20.13
C ALA A 7 -8.01 21.41 18.94
N PHE A 8 -6.71 21.47 19.22
CA PHE A 8 -5.69 21.74 18.20
C PHE A 8 -5.68 20.69 17.06
N PRO A 9 -5.51 19.38 17.33
CA PRO A 9 -5.54 18.38 16.27
C PRO A 9 -6.94 18.25 15.65
N LEU A 10 -8.00 18.49 16.43
CA LEU A 10 -9.37 18.46 15.91
C LEU A 10 -9.61 19.54 14.86
N VAL A 11 -9.13 20.76 15.08
CA VAL A 11 -9.33 21.88 14.14
C VAL A 11 -8.34 21.84 12.96
N LEU A 12 -7.07 21.50 13.21
CA LEU A 12 -6.00 21.67 12.24
C LEU A 12 -5.62 20.41 11.46
N PHE A 13 -6.12 19.24 11.85
CA PHE A 13 -5.68 18.00 11.22
C PHE A 13 -6.78 16.99 10.95
N LEU A 14 -7.57 16.63 11.96
CA LEU A 14 -8.47 15.48 11.90
C LEU A 14 -9.52 15.52 10.77
N PRO A 15 -10.30 16.59 10.57
CA PRO A 15 -11.33 16.60 9.54
C PRO A 15 -10.73 16.55 8.13
N GLY A 16 -9.60 17.25 7.91
CA GLY A 16 -8.90 17.18 6.62
C GLY A 16 -8.24 15.82 6.38
N TYR A 17 -7.58 15.25 7.37
CA TYR A 17 -6.94 13.93 7.26
C TYR A 17 -7.96 12.80 7.06
N THR A 18 -9.09 12.83 7.77
CA THR A 18 -10.17 11.84 7.58
C THR A 18 -10.85 12.00 6.22
N LEU A 19 -11.00 13.23 5.71
CA LEU A 19 -11.47 13.48 4.35
C LEU A 19 -10.51 12.94 3.28
N ILE A 20 -9.21 13.18 3.42
CA ILE A 20 -8.21 12.65 2.49
C ILE A 20 -8.21 11.12 2.50
N ASN A 21 -8.30 10.49 3.67
CA ASN A 21 -8.39 9.03 3.75
C ASN A 21 -9.70 8.48 3.16
N LEU A 22 -10.79 9.25 3.24
CA LEU A 22 -12.06 8.90 2.58
C LEU A 22 -11.95 8.97 1.05
N LEU A 23 -11.34 10.04 0.53
CA LEU A 23 -11.16 10.27 -0.90
C LEU A 23 -10.16 9.29 -1.52
N PHE A 24 -9.02 9.11 -0.86
CA PHE A 24 -7.92 8.24 -1.26
C PHE A 24 -7.73 7.12 -0.22
N PRO A 25 -8.55 6.06 -0.24
CA PRO A 25 -8.46 5.00 0.76
C PRO A 25 -7.22 4.11 0.61
N ARG A 26 -6.55 4.05 -0.56
CA ARG A 26 -5.42 3.11 -0.75
C ARG A 26 -4.07 3.77 -0.51
N LYS A 27 -3.18 3.02 0.14
CA LYS A 27 -1.78 3.43 0.31
C LYS A 27 -1.11 3.55 -1.06
N GLY A 28 -0.49 4.69 -1.32
CA GLY A 28 0.24 4.97 -2.56
C GLY A 28 -0.60 5.56 -3.70
N GLU A 29 -1.84 5.97 -3.46
CA GLU A 29 -2.67 6.68 -4.46
C GLU A 29 -2.23 8.12 -4.71
N LEU A 30 -1.63 8.79 -3.72
CA LEU A 30 -1.18 10.18 -3.85
C LEU A 30 0.25 10.27 -4.36
N ASP A 31 1.17 9.57 -3.70
CA ASP A 31 2.54 9.38 -4.16
C ASP A 31 3.10 8.10 -3.55
N ARG A 32 3.92 7.36 -4.27
CA ARG A 32 4.37 6.02 -3.90
C ARG A 32 5.43 6.05 -2.79
N GLU A 33 6.32 7.04 -2.80
CA GLU A 33 7.42 7.15 -1.85
C GLU A 33 7.03 7.99 -0.62
N TYR A 34 6.14 8.96 -0.82
CA TYR A 34 5.79 9.95 0.19
C TYR A 34 4.29 9.96 0.56
N ASP A 35 3.54 8.89 0.28
CA ASP A 35 2.08 8.80 0.55
C ASP A 35 1.70 9.31 1.94
N ALA A 36 2.43 8.88 2.98
CA ALA A 36 2.17 9.29 4.35
C ALA A 36 2.41 10.79 4.55
N LEU A 37 3.49 11.33 3.98
CA LEU A 37 3.82 12.75 4.06
C LEU A 37 2.76 13.58 3.32
N TYR A 38 2.37 13.19 2.11
CA TYR A 38 1.31 13.86 1.35
C TYR A 38 -0.03 13.80 2.04
N ARG A 39 -0.41 12.65 2.62
CA ARG A 39 -1.65 12.55 3.40
C ARG A 39 -1.65 13.46 4.61
N ILE A 40 -0.51 13.63 5.27
CA ILE A 40 -0.37 14.53 6.42
C ILE A 40 -0.45 15.98 5.96
N THR A 41 0.33 16.38 4.95
CA THR A 41 0.37 17.77 4.47
C THR A 41 -0.96 18.19 3.84
N LEU A 42 -1.52 17.36 2.97
CA LEU A 42 -2.86 17.58 2.41
C LEU A 42 -3.92 17.52 3.50
N GLY A 43 -3.78 16.65 4.50
CA GLY A 43 -4.68 16.59 5.65
C GLY A 43 -4.74 17.92 6.41
N ILE A 44 -3.58 18.55 6.66
CA ILE A 44 -3.51 19.87 7.31
C ILE A 44 -4.19 20.94 6.44
N VAL A 45 -3.83 21.02 5.16
CA VAL A 45 -4.40 22.02 4.23
C VAL A 45 -5.91 21.83 4.08
N MET A 46 -6.36 20.59 3.90
CA MET A 46 -7.78 20.27 3.80
C MET A 46 -8.54 20.54 5.10
N SER A 47 -7.89 20.47 6.26
CA SER A 47 -8.52 20.82 7.54
C SER A 47 -8.92 22.29 7.57
N ILE A 48 -8.05 23.17 7.06
CA ILE A 48 -8.33 24.60 6.93
C ILE A 48 -9.47 24.83 5.94
N VAL A 49 -9.45 24.15 4.80
CA VAL A 49 -10.53 24.23 3.79
C VAL A 49 -11.86 23.84 4.41
N VAL A 50 -11.94 22.67 5.05
CA VAL A 50 -13.17 22.18 5.71
C VAL A 50 -13.66 23.16 6.77
N LEU A 51 -12.77 23.72 7.58
CA LEU A 51 -13.11 24.69 8.61
C LEU A 51 -13.76 25.95 8.01
N VAL A 52 -13.17 26.50 6.94
CA VAL A 52 -13.69 27.69 6.26
C VAL A 52 -15.06 27.40 5.65
N PHE A 53 -15.21 26.28 4.93
CA PHE A 53 -16.50 25.86 4.36
C PHE A 53 -17.56 25.65 5.44
N LEU A 54 -17.19 25.04 6.57
CA LEU A 54 -18.11 24.83 7.68
C LEU A 54 -18.52 26.16 8.32
N GLY A 55 -17.60 27.11 8.47
CA GLY A 55 -17.90 28.45 8.97
C GLY A 55 -18.89 29.18 8.07
N PHE A 56 -18.70 29.12 6.74
CA PHE A 56 -19.67 29.66 5.79
C PHE A 56 -21.01 28.95 5.87
N PHE A 57 -21.01 27.62 5.97
CA PHE A 57 -22.24 26.84 6.09
C PHE A 57 -23.05 27.22 7.33
N LEU A 58 -22.40 27.29 8.50
CA LEU A 58 -23.05 27.69 9.75
C LEU A 58 -23.57 29.13 9.68
N ASN A 59 -22.82 30.05 9.07
CA ASN A 59 -23.27 31.43 8.89
C ASN A 59 -24.48 31.53 7.93
N ALA A 60 -24.53 30.69 6.91
CA ALA A 60 -25.64 30.64 5.96
C ALA A 60 -26.96 30.14 6.57
N LEU A 61 -26.93 29.46 7.72
CA LEU A 61 -28.13 29.03 8.45
C LEU A 61 -28.89 30.21 9.10
N GLY A 62 -28.33 31.42 9.08
CA GLY A 62 -28.97 32.63 9.56
C GLY A 62 -28.77 32.89 11.04
N ILE A 63 -29.60 33.79 11.58
CA ILE A 63 -29.55 34.23 12.98
C ILE A 63 -30.56 33.41 13.79
N ASP A 64 -30.11 32.84 14.90
CA ASP A 64 -30.99 32.12 15.80
C ASP A 64 -31.93 33.12 16.52
N ALA A 65 -33.24 32.90 16.38
CA ALA A 65 -34.26 33.76 16.96
C ALA A 65 -34.25 33.78 18.50
N SER A 66 -33.63 32.78 19.15
CA SER A 66 -33.59 32.65 20.61
C SER A 66 -32.44 33.43 21.26
N THR A 67 -31.31 33.61 20.55
CA THR A 67 -30.10 34.23 21.09
C THR A 67 -29.68 35.51 20.35
N GLY A 68 -30.24 35.78 19.18
CA GLY A 68 -29.93 36.95 18.36
C GLY A 68 -28.51 36.93 17.76
N LEU A 69 -27.81 35.80 17.86
CA LEU A 69 -26.47 35.56 17.32
C LEU A 69 -26.55 34.55 16.17
N GLY A 70 -25.58 34.59 15.24
CA GLY A 70 -25.44 33.56 14.21
C GLY A 70 -24.91 32.24 14.77
N TYR A 71 -25.16 31.13 14.07
CA TYR A 71 -24.70 29.77 14.44
C TYR A 71 -23.17 29.57 14.37
N PHE A 72 -22.40 30.64 14.12
CA PHE A 72 -20.95 30.62 14.19
C PHE A 72 -20.48 30.84 15.63
N THR A 73 -20.88 29.95 16.53
CA THR A 73 -20.40 29.93 17.92
C THR A 73 -19.34 28.84 18.13
N ALA A 74 -18.49 29.00 19.14
CA ALA A 74 -17.45 28.01 19.46
C ALA A 74 -18.05 26.62 19.76
N ARG A 75 -19.25 26.57 20.35
CA ARG A 75 -19.96 25.33 20.64
C ARG A 75 -20.42 24.63 19.37
N ASP A 76 -21.07 25.35 18.47
CA ASP A 76 -21.61 24.79 17.23
C ASP A 76 -20.49 24.32 16.31
N LEU A 77 -19.40 25.09 16.24
CA LEU A 77 -18.20 24.71 15.50
C LEU A 77 -17.61 23.40 16.03
N TRP A 78 -17.48 23.26 17.36
CA TRP A 78 -16.97 22.03 17.97
C TRP A 78 -17.84 20.81 17.67
N VAL A 79 -19.16 20.95 17.79
CA VAL A 79 -20.12 19.87 17.54
C VAL A 79 -20.09 19.46 16.07
N ALA A 80 -20.19 20.44 15.17
CA ALA A 80 -20.24 20.18 13.74
C ALA A 80 -18.94 19.57 13.21
N LEU A 81 -17.78 20.08 13.65
CA LEU A 81 -16.48 19.58 13.21
C LEU A 81 -16.21 18.16 13.74
N SER A 82 -16.62 17.87 14.98
CA SER A 82 -16.54 16.52 15.55
C SER A 82 -17.43 15.53 14.79
N ALA A 83 -18.70 15.91 14.53
CA ALA A 83 -19.65 15.09 13.79
C ALA A 83 -19.16 14.79 12.36
N LEU A 84 -18.60 15.80 11.69
CA LEU A 84 -18.07 15.69 10.34
C LEU A 84 -16.83 14.78 10.29
N THR A 85 -15.92 14.92 11.26
CA THR A 85 -14.74 14.04 11.40
C THR A 85 -15.15 12.58 11.61
N VAL A 86 -16.12 12.32 12.50
CA VAL A 86 -16.64 10.97 12.73
C VAL A 86 -17.29 10.42 11.48
N THR A 87 -18.07 11.24 10.75
CA THR A 87 -18.72 10.83 9.51
C THR A 87 -17.69 10.44 8.45
N PHE A 88 -16.66 11.26 8.22
CA PHE A 88 -15.59 10.95 7.28
C PHE A 88 -14.82 9.69 7.68
N PHE A 89 -14.55 9.52 8.97
CA PHE A 89 -13.89 8.32 9.46
C PHE A 89 -14.72 7.06 9.21
N VAL A 90 -16.02 7.08 9.51
CA VAL A 90 -16.93 5.93 9.32
C VAL A 90 -17.05 5.57 7.84
N VAL A 91 -17.21 6.57 6.97
CA VAL A 91 -17.33 6.35 5.52
C VAL A 91 -15.99 5.90 4.94
N GLY A 92 -14.87 6.50 5.34
CA GLY A 92 -13.53 6.07 4.95
C GLY A 92 -13.24 4.64 5.41
N TRP A 93 -13.67 4.27 6.61
CA TRP A 93 -13.57 2.90 7.10
C TRP A 93 -14.44 1.94 6.28
N TRP A 94 -15.66 2.33 5.88
CA TRP A 94 -16.48 1.54 4.96
C TRP A 94 -15.85 1.35 3.59
N ARG A 95 -15.10 2.33 3.10
CA ARG A 95 -14.30 2.23 1.87
C ARG A 95 -12.99 1.45 2.04
N GLY A 96 -12.61 1.07 3.27
CA GLY A 96 -11.40 0.29 3.54
C GLY A 96 -10.12 1.10 3.75
N ALA A 97 -10.23 2.41 4.01
CA ALA A 97 -9.09 3.32 4.18
C ALA A 97 -8.17 2.99 5.38
N TYR A 98 -8.67 2.21 6.34
CA TYR A 98 -8.02 1.96 7.61
C TYR A 98 -7.72 0.46 7.83
N PRO A 99 -6.73 -0.11 7.13
CA PRO A 99 -6.38 -1.54 7.25
C PRO A 99 -5.83 -1.90 8.63
N ILE A 100 -5.41 -0.92 9.44
CA ILE A 100 -4.94 -1.14 10.81
C ILE A 100 -6.09 -1.61 11.72
N LEU A 101 -7.33 -1.21 11.46
CA LEU A 101 -8.50 -1.66 12.23
C LEU A 101 -8.74 -3.17 12.11
N ALA A 102 -8.32 -3.79 11.00
CA ALA A 102 -8.36 -5.24 10.82
C ALA A 102 -7.44 -6.01 11.80
N ARG A 103 -6.47 -5.34 12.42
CA ARG A 103 -5.61 -5.91 13.47
C ARG A 103 -6.27 -5.86 14.85
N VAL A 104 -7.22 -4.92 15.06
CA VAL A 104 -7.92 -4.75 16.34
C VAL A 104 -9.03 -5.77 16.48
N HIS A 105 -9.82 -6.01 15.43
CA HIS A 105 -10.87 -7.00 15.46
C HIS A 105 -11.17 -7.58 14.05
N PRO A 106 -11.33 -8.91 13.89
CA PRO A 106 -11.54 -9.55 12.59
C PRO A 106 -12.82 -9.08 11.88
N ALA A 107 -13.87 -8.67 12.61
CA ALA A 107 -15.10 -8.12 12.01
C ALA A 107 -14.93 -6.71 11.40
N LEU A 108 -13.82 -6.02 11.66
CA LEU A 108 -13.51 -4.71 11.06
C LEU A 108 -12.76 -4.84 9.74
N ARG A 109 -12.46 -6.07 9.30
CA ARG A 109 -11.90 -6.36 7.97
C ARG A 109 -12.95 -6.06 6.90
N ARG A 110 -12.67 -5.07 6.06
CA ARG A 110 -13.45 -4.81 4.85
C ARG A 110 -12.58 -5.09 3.64
N PRO A 111 -13.06 -5.86 2.65
CA PRO A 111 -12.31 -6.11 1.43
C PRO A 111 -12.15 -4.80 0.68
N MET A 112 -10.91 -4.52 0.29
CA MET A 112 -10.57 -3.36 -0.52
C MET A 112 -11.17 -3.60 -1.92
N PRO A 113 -12.09 -2.76 -2.43
CA PRO A 113 -12.61 -2.92 -3.78
C PRO A 113 -11.43 -2.82 -4.75
N ARG A 114 -11.19 -3.88 -5.53
CA ARG A 114 -10.23 -3.85 -6.64
C ARG A 114 -10.86 -3.05 -7.77
N GLU A 115 -10.27 -1.91 -8.13
CA GLU A 115 -10.54 -1.35 -9.45
C GLU A 115 -9.68 -2.12 -10.43
N ALA A 116 -10.33 -2.78 -11.38
CA ALA A 116 -9.68 -3.49 -12.48
C ALA A 116 -8.87 -2.57 -13.42
N ALA A 117 -8.86 -1.25 -13.18
CA ALA A 117 -8.24 -0.23 -14.02
C ALA A 117 -7.12 0.56 -13.30
N SER A 118 -6.67 0.16 -12.10
CA SER A 118 -5.59 0.87 -11.43
C SER A 118 -4.23 0.45 -11.97
N ILE A 119 -3.53 1.36 -12.65
CA ILE A 119 -2.12 1.24 -13.11
C ILE A 119 -1.19 0.74 -11.97
N LEU A 120 -1.54 1.05 -10.72
CA LEU A 120 -0.82 0.60 -9.51
C LEU A 120 -0.91 -0.90 -9.25
N GLY A 121 -2.03 -1.55 -9.58
CA GLY A 121 -2.18 -3.00 -9.49
C GLY A 121 -1.23 -3.71 -10.44
N ASP A 122 -1.13 -3.19 -11.66
CA ASP A 122 -0.23 -3.72 -12.69
C ASP A 122 1.25 -3.53 -12.30
N LEU A 123 1.61 -2.39 -11.68
CA LEU A 123 2.97 -2.11 -11.22
C LEU A 123 3.43 -2.95 -10.01
N ASP A 124 2.53 -3.29 -9.08
CA ASP A 124 2.85 -4.16 -7.94
C ASP A 124 2.98 -5.64 -8.38
N VAL A 125 2.13 -6.08 -9.32
CA VAL A 125 2.32 -7.36 -10.01
C VAL A 125 3.68 -7.37 -10.70
N ASP A 126 4.02 -6.31 -11.43
CA ASP A 126 5.33 -6.14 -12.08
C ASP A 126 6.50 -6.18 -11.08
N ARG A 127 6.40 -5.59 -9.89
CA ARG A 127 7.49 -5.64 -8.90
C ARG A 127 7.68 -7.04 -8.32
N VAL A 128 6.59 -7.76 -8.06
CA VAL A 128 6.64 -9.13 -7.54
C VAL A 128 7.16 -10.09 -8.62
N THR A 129 6.75 -9.92 -9.88
CA THR A 129 7.28 -10.70 -11.01
C THR A 129 8.75 -10.38 -11.27
N LEU A 130 9.16 -9.11 -11.24
CA LEU A 130 10.56 -8.69 -11.36
C LEU A 130 11.43 -9.27 -10.23
N GLY A 131 10.94 -9.27 -8.99
CA GLY A 131 11.64 -9.91 -7.86
C GLY A 131 11.85 -11.41 -8.11
N LYS A 132 10.81 -12.12 -8.57
CA LYS A 132 10.91 -13.54 -8.94
C LYS A 132 11.90 -13.76 -10.09
N PHE A 133 11.93 -12.88 -11.10
CA PHE A 133 12.92 -12.95 -12.19
C PHE A 133 14.35 -12.77 -11.67
N GLN A 134 14.60 -11.83 -10.76
CA GLN A 134 15.92 -11.61 -10.18
C GLN A 134 16.39 -12.79 -9.32
N ASP A 135 15.49 -13.36 -8.52
CA ASP A 135 15.78 -14.56 -7.71
C ASP A 135 16.11 -15.76 -8.60
N LEU A 136 15.32 -16.00 -9.65
CA LEU A 136 15.55 -17.07 -10.62
C LEU A 136 16.84 -16.84 -11.42
N ALA A 137 17.15 -15.61 -11.83
CA ALA A 137 18.39 -15.28 -12.53
C ALA A 137 19.63 -15.51 -11.66
N THR A 138 19.55 -15.16 -10.38
CA THR A 138 20.62 -15.39 -9.41
C THR A 138 20.82 -16.89 -9.15
N ALA A 139 19.73 -17.65 -9.02
CA ALA A 139 19.78 -19.10 -8.88
C ALA A 139 20.38 -19.79 -10.12
N ARG A 140 20.02 -19.33 -11.32
CA ARG A 140 20.56 -19.82 -12.60
C ARG A 140 22.06 -19.60 -12.69
N GLU A 141 22.54 -18.42 -12.35
CA GLU A 141 23.98 -18.11 -12.37
C GLU A 141 24.75 -18.97 -11.37
N LYS A 142 24.21 -19.17 -10.16
CA LYS A 142 24.81 -20.07 -9.16
C LYS A 142 24.91 -21.50 -9.67
N LEU A 143 23.83 -22.05 -10.23
CA LEU A 143 23.80 -23.41 -10.78
C LEU A 143 24.76 -23.57 -11.96
N ARG A 144 24.88 -22.58 -12.85
CA ARG A 144 25.87 -22.58 -13.93
C ARG A 144 27.30 -22.67 -13.42
N ARG A 145 27.62 -21.99 -12.32
CA ARG A 145 28.94 -22.10 -11.66
C ARG A 145 29.15 -23.48 -11.07
N GLU A 146 28.15 -24.03 -10.38
CA GLU A 146 28.23 -25.39 -9.81
C GLU A 146 28.44 -26.47 -10.89
N VAL A 147 27.76 -26.37 -12.04
CA VAL A 147 27.98 -27.27 -13.18
C VAL A 147 29.41 -27.13 -13.71
N ARG A 148 29.91 -25.90 -13.89
CA ARG A 148 31.27 -25.65 -14.39
C ARG A 148 32.34 -26.18 -13.42
N ASP A 149 32.14 -26.01 -12.12
CA ASP A 149 33.04 -26.52 -11.09
C ASP A 149 33.01 -28.04 -11.01
N ALA A 150 31.83 -28.66 -11.14
CA ALA A 150 31.70 -30.11 -11.22
C ALA A 150 32.40 -30.67 -12.47
N ASP A 151 32.18 -30.07 -13.64
CA ASP A 151 32.86 -30.43 -14.90
C ASP A 151 34.39 -30.37 -14.75
N ARG A 152 34.91 -29.30 -14.14
CA ARG A 152 36.34 -29.15 -13.87
C ARG A 152 36.87 -30.25 -12.95
N ARG A 153 36.09 -30.72 -11.97
CA ARG A 153 36.51 -31.79 -11.05
C ARG A 153 36.40 -33.17 -11.66
N VAL A 154 35.43 -33.42 -12.55
CA VAL A 154 35.31 -34.66 -13.31
C VAL A 154 36.55 -34.90 -14.17
N THR A 155 37.11 -33.85 -14.78
CA THR A 155 38.31 -33.98 -15.62
C THR A 155 39.59 -34.23 -14.81
N LEU A 156 39.64 -33.78 -13.55
CA LEU A 156 40.82 -33.90 -12.68
C LEU A 156 40.90 -35.21 -11.90
N HIS A 157 39.78 -35.93 -11.73
CA HIS A 157 39.71 -37.14 -10.91
C HIS A 157 39.43 -38.40 -11.75
N THR A 158 39.86 -39.55 -11.24
CA THR A 158 39.62 -40.88 -11.82
C THR A 158 38.95 -41.82 -10.82
N GLY A 159 38.35 -42.91 -11.30
CA GLY A 159 37.71 -43.93 -10.45
C GLY A 159 36.43 -43.43 -9.74
N SER A 160 36.26 -43.80 -8.47
CA SER A 160 35.05 -43.53 -7.69
C SER A 160 34.78 -42.03 -7.47
N MET A 161 35.83 -41.21 -7.36
CA MET A 161 35.71 -39.76 -7.19
C MET A 161 35.16 -39.08 -8.45
N ARG A 162 35.54 -39.57 -9.63
CA ARG A 162 35.00 -39.07 -10.91
C ARG A 162 33.49 -39.30 -10.98
N LYS A 163 33.05 -40.52 -10.63
CA LYS A 163 31.64 -40.90 -10.62
C LYS A 163 30.81 -39.99 -9.70
N HIS A 164 31.34 -39.67 -8.51
CA HIS A 164 30.69 -38.74 -7.58
C HIS A 164 30.48 -37.34 -8.18
N TYR A 165 31.48 -36.79 -8.87
CA TYR A 165 31.35 -35.47 -9.51
C TYR A 165 30.47 -35.50 -10.77
N GLU A 166 30.41 -36.63 -11.49
CA GLU A 166 29.47 -36.85 -12.60
C GLU A 166 28.01 -36.83 -12.08
N GLU A 167 27.73 -37.52 -10.98
CA GLU A 167 26.42 -37.47 -10.31
C GLU A 167 26.07 -36.05 -9.88
N LYS A 168 27.01 -35.34 -9.23
CA LYS A 168 26.79 -33.95 -8.81
C LYS A 168 26.54 -32.99 -9.98
N ARG A 169 27.22 -33.21 -11.11
CA ARG A 169 27.02 -32.44 -12.35
C ARG A 169 25.61 -32.67 -12.91
N THR A 170 25.17 -33.92 -13.00
CA THR A 170 23.84 -34.26 -13.51
C THR A 170 22.74 -33.66 -12.62
N GLU A 171 22.87 -33.74 -11.30
CA GLU A 171 21.93 -33.11 -10.37
C GLU A 171 21.86 -31.58 -10.54
N ALA A 172 23.01 -30.92 -10.71
CA ALA A 172 23.06 -29.47 -10.95
C ALA A 172 22.47 -29.08 -12.31
N GLN A 173 22.65 -29.92 -13.35
CA GLN A 173 22.04 -29.72 -14.66
C GLN A 173 20.50 -29.87 -14.61
N GLU A 174 19.98 -30.87 -13.90
CA GLU A 174 18.54 -31.03 -13.71
C GLU A 174 17.93 -29.82 -12.98
N LYS A 175 18.59 -29.32 -11.94
CA LYS A 175 18.17 -28.10 -11.24
C LYS A 175 18.19 -26.89 -12.16
N LEU A 176 19.21 -26.75 -13.00
CA LEU A 176 19.32 -25.66 -13.96
C LEU A 176 18.16 -25.68 -14.97
N GLN A 177 17.82 -26.86 -15.51
CA GLN A 177 16.67 -27.02 -16.41
C GLN A 177 15.35 -26.64 -15.75
N ARG A 178 15.15 -26.98 -14.47
CA ARG A 178 13.95 -26.58 -13.71
C ARG A 178 13.86 -25.06 -13.55
N VAL A 179 14.97 -24.39 -13.28
CA VAL A 179 15.02 -22.92 -13.16
C VAL A 179 14.77 -22.25 -14.52
N ASP A 180 15.40 -22.74 -15.60
CA ASP A 180 15.17 -22.23 -16.95
C ASP A 180 13.69 -22.39 -17.37
N ALA A 181 13.06 -23.54 -17.07
CA ALA A 181 11.64 -23.76 -17.32
C ALA A 181 10.73 -22.84 -16.47
N ALA A 182 11.14 -22.52 -15.23
CA ALA A 182 10.40 -21.58 -14.38
C ALA A 182 10.49 -20.14 -14.90
N ILE A 183 11.64 -19.73 -15.44
CA ILE A 183 11.82 -18.43 -16.10
C ILE A 183 10.92 -18.35 -17.34
N GLN A 184 10.94 -19.38 -18.19
CA GLN A 184 10.12 -19.40 -19.40
C GLN A 184 8.62 -19.32 -19.10
N LYS A 185 8.13 -20.09 -18.12
CA LYS A 185 6.72 -19.98 -17.69
C LYS A 185 6.35 -18.59 -17.19
N LEU A 186 7.28 -17.91 -16.53
CA LEU A 186 7.07 -16.55 -16.01
C LEU A 186 7.06 -15.52 -17.15
N GLU A 187 7.85 -15.74 -18.21
CA GLU A 187 7.83 -14.94 -19.44
C GLU A 187 6.53 -15.14 -20.23
N GLU A 188 6.08 -16.39 -20.37
CA GLU A 188 4.81 -16.74 -21.03
C GLU A 188 3.62 -16.12 -20.30
N SER A 189 3.54 -16.24 -18.96
CA SER A 189 2.47 -15.60 -18.18
C SER A 189 2.45 -14.09 -18.34
N ARG A 190 3.62 -13.45 -18.50
CA ARG A 190 3.72 -12.01 -18.70
C ARG A 190 3.29 -11.60 -20.10
N ALA A 191 3.60 -12.43 -21.11
CA ALA A 191 3.16 -12.19 -22.48
C ALA A 191 1.64 -12.31 -22.62
N GLU A 192 1.01 -13.26 -21.92
CA GLU A 192 -0.45 -13.41 -21.87
C GLU A 192 -1.16 -12.25 -21.15
N GLU A 193 -0.52 -11.61 -20.17
CA GLU A 193 -1.08 -10.44 -19.48
C GLU A 193 -1.02 -9.14 -20.33
N LEU A 194 -0.17 -9.10 -21.37
CA LEU A 194 0.07 -7.92 -22.21
C LEU A 194 -0.77 -7.87 -23.51
N TYR A 195 -1.47 -8.96 -23.86
CA TYR A 195 -2.26 -9.12 -25.10
C TYR A 195 -3.72 -9.47 -24.80
#